data_AF-A0A7S6N7M1-F1
#
_entry.id   AF-A0A7S6N7M1-F1
#
_cell.length_a   1.000
_cell.length_b   1.000
_cell.length_c   1.000
_cell.angle_alpha   90.00
_cell.angle_beta   90.00
_cell.angle_gamma   90.00
#
_symmetry.space_group_name_H-M   'P 1'
#
loop_
_entity.id
_entity.type
_entity.pdbx_description
1 polymer ?
#
loop_
_entity_poly.entity_id
_entity_poly.type
_entity_poly.pdbx_seq_one_letter_code
_entity_poly.pdbx_strand_id
1 'polypeptide(L)'
;MLAARTYSITEMQAISGFDRRTIVYYLQQGLVPRAGRRGPNTRYSQDALLRLRFIRGFKDLQDQGRCGTVTLREIGALLAMLEPAQVGVLVERGMPMEDLAPLLERLASDTATPPAAAAPAAVAQTPPDVPASVAVQTAEVPAAPPRPAPGLLGPSGPRRSYGLADAGIRQRIGAPASSAEAPPATTSPAATTATTEAAPPSPATPSSPAATTPATAADIMAELGRLLRELELRPAMSGRRLAPGASEQWTEIPITSRVFLSVRGLSQDDAPLADAVAREMKKVLRGR
;
A
#
# COMPACT_ATOMS: atom_id res chain seq x y z
N MET A 1 12.76 -6.79 40.44
CA MET A 1 11.52 -6.67 39.64
C MET A 1 11.30 -5.19 39.32
N LEU A 2 11.60 -4.75 38.11
CA LEU A 2 11.34 -3.37 37.70
C LEU A 2 9.81 -3.16 37.72
N ALA A 3 9.33 -2.13 38.41
CA ALA A 3 7.92 -1.76 38.40
C ALA A 3 7.45 -1.65 36.94
N ALA A 4 6.37 -2.36 36.60
CA ALA A 4 5.83 -2.39 35.26
C ALA A 4 5.26 -1.01 34.91
N ARG A 5 6.11 -0.14 34.35
CA ARG A 5 5.69 1.16 33.83
C ARG A 5 4.62 0.91 32.77
N THR A 6 3.55 1.68 32.85
CA THR A 6 2.46 1.61 31.88
C THR A 6 2.26 2.95 31.20
N TYR A 7 1.94 2.92 29.92
CA TYR A 7 1.85 4.09 29.06
C TYR A 7 0.47 4.18 28.43
N SER A 8 -0.07 5.37 28.31
CA SER A 8 -1.21 5.68 27.46
C SER A 8 -0.80 5.67 25.98
N ILE A 9 -1.78 5.57 25.09
CA ILE A 9 -1.53 5.64 23.65
C ILE A 9 -0.90 6.97 23.21
N THR A 10 -1.17 8.07 23.92
CA THR A 10 -0.58 9.39 23.63
C THR A 10 0.89 9.44 24.03
N GLU A 11 1.24 8.88 25.19
CA GLU A 11 2.64 8.75 25.62
C GLU A 11 3.42 7.82 24.68
N MET A 12 2.82 6.72 24.22
CA MET A 12 3.45 5.85 23.22
C MET A 12 3.72 6.58 21.90
N GLN A 13 2.81 7.44 21.43
CA GLN A 13 3.05 8.26 20.23
C GLN A 13 4.23 9.21 20.44
N ALA A 14 4.22 9.94 21.56
CA ALA A 14 5.28 10.91 21.88
C ALA A 14 6.67 10.25 21.97
N ILE A 15 6.76 9.07 22.57
CA ILE A 15 8.05 8.39 22.79
C ILE A 15 8.51 7.59 21.56
N SER A 16 7.59 6.90 20.86
CA SER A 16 7.96 6.05 19.72
C SER A 16 8.07 6.81 18.39
N GLY A 17 7.45 7.98 18.28
CA GLY A 17 7.37 8.75 17.04
C GLY A 17 6.42 8.15 16.00
N PHE A 18 5.66 7.10 16.33
CA PHE A 18 4.58 6.60 15.49
C PHE A 18 3.28 7.34 15.78
N ASP A 19 2.48 7.56 14.74
CA ASP A 19 1.14 8.10 14.89
C ASP A 19 0.18 7.06 15.50
N ARG A 20 -0.96 7.54 16.01
CA ARG A 20 -1.97 6.67 16.64
C ARG A 20 -2.43 5.55 15.71
N ARG A 21 -2.62 5.81 14.42
CA ARG A 21 -3.14 4.84 13.46
C ARG A 21 -2.15 3.70 13.25
N THR A 22 -0.85 4.01 13.10
CA THR A 22 0.20 3.00 12.93
C THR A 22 0.33 2.12 14.17
N ILE A 23 0.28 2.70 15.37
CA ILE A 23 0.32 1.92 16.62
C ILE A 23 -0.86 0.93 16.69
N VAL A 24 -2.08 1.37 16.34
CA VAL A 24 -3.26 0.49 16.29
C VAL A 24 -3.09 -0.60 15.24
N TYR A 25 -2.54 -0.29 14.07
CA TYR A 25 -2.24 -1.26 13.04
C TYR A 25 -1.26 -2.34 13.54
N TYR A 26 -0.17 -1.97 14.21
CA TYR A 26 0.79 -2.94 14.77
C TYR A 26 0.19 -3.80 15.90
N LEU A 27 -0.73 -3.26 16.70
CA LEU A 27 -1.50 -4.03 17.69
C LEU A 27 -2.46 -5.04 17.03
N GLN A 28 -3.02 -4.71 15.86
CA GLN A 28 -3.89 -5.60 15.10
C GLN A 28 -3.10 -6.73 14.44
N GLN A 29 -1.92 -6.42 13.89
CA GLN A 29 -0.99 -7.39 13.30
C GLN A 29 -0.30 -8.29 14.33
N GLY A 30 -0.45 -8.02 15.64
CA GLY A 30 0.14 -8.82 16.70
C GLY A 30 1.64 -8.56 16.93
N LEU A 31 2.20 -7.52 16.33
CA LEU A 31 3.59 -7.12 16.53
C LEU A 31 3.83 -6.57 17.94
N VAL A 32 2.82 -5.88 18.47
CA VAL A 32 2.84 -5.26 19.79
C VAL A 32 1.80 -5.97 20.67
N PRO A 33 2.12 -6.32 21.94
CA PRO A 33 1.18 -6.96 22.85
C PRO A 33 -0.04 -6.07 23.08
N ARG A 34 -1.22 -6.70 23.06
CA ARG A 34 -2.49 -6.02 23.32
C ARG A 34 -2.56 -5.59 24.79
N ALA A 35 -3.15 -4.43 25.04
CA ALA A 35 -3.45 -4.00 26.39
C ALA A 35 -4.50 -4.93 27.02
N GLY A 36 -4.33 -5.24 28.32
CA GLY A 36 -5.23 -6.14 29.04
C GLY A 36 -6.66 -5.59 29.18
N ARG A 37 -6.83 -4.28 29.37
CA ARG A 37 -8.13 -3.61 29.44
C ARG A 37 -8.33 -2.71 28.22
N ARG A 38 -9.53 -2.77 27.62
CA ARG A 38 -9.96 -1.84 26.56
C ARG A 38 -10.86 -0.77 27.15
N GLY A 39 -10.61 0.49 26.80
CA GLY A 39 -11.49 1.60 27.14
C GLY A 39 -10.83 2.98 27.01
N PRO A 40 -11.57 4.05 27.34
CA PRO A 40 -10.92 5.33 27.65
C PRO A 40 -9.93 5.08 28.79
N ASN A 41 -8.66 5.48 28.60
CA ASN A 41 -7.52 5.20 29.50
C ASN A 41 -6.92 3.78 29.41
N THR A 42 -7.01 3.11 28.26
CA THR A 42 -6.19 1.93 27.98
C THR A 42 -4.71 2.21 28.27
N ARG A 43 -4.09 1.36 29.10
CA ARG A 43 -2.67 1.40 29.45
C ARG A 43 -1.95 0.21 28.83
N TYR A 44 -0.78 0.48 28.25
CA TYR A 44 0.09 -0.48 27.59
C TYR A 44 1.33 -0.71 28.44
N SER A 45 1.88 -1.92 28.41
CA SER A 45 3.08 -2.27 29.15
C SER A 45 4.34 -1.63 28.56
N GLN A 46 5.42 -1.56 29.35
CA GLN A 46 6.75 -1.21 28.87
C GLN A 46 7.19 -2.06 27.66
N ASP A 47 6.87 -3.36 27.65
CA ASP A 47 7.19 -4.25 26.53
C ASP A 47 6.58 -3.74 25.20
N ALA A 48 5.32 -3.26 25.24
CA ALA A 48 4.68 -2.69 24.06
C ALA A 48 5.47 -1.49 23.50
N LEU A 49 5.99 -0.64 24.37
CA LEU A 49 6.79 0.52 23.98
C LEU A 49 8.16 0.10 23.43
N LEU A 50 8.83 -0.89 24.04
CA LEU A 50 10.11 -1.40 23.58
C LEU A 50 10.00 -2.00 22.18
N ARG A 51 8.96 -2.80 21.92
CA ARG A 51 8.70 -3.34 20.57
C ARG A 51 8.46 -2.25 19.53
N LEU A 52 7.75 -1.17 19.88
CA LEU A 52 7.61 -0.03 18.96
C LEU A 52 8.96 0.63 18.67
N ARG A 53 9.77 0.89 19.70
CA ARG A 53 11.10 1.49 19.49
C ARG A 53 12.01 0.57 18.66
N PHE A 54 11.88 -0.74 18.81
CA PHE A 54 12.58 -1.71 17.97
C PHE A 54 12.16 -1.62 16.50
N ILE A 55 10.85 -1.58 16.22
CA ILE A 55 10.34 -1.39 14.84
C ILE A 55 10.84 -0.06 14.26
N ARG A 56 10.85 1.02 15.07
CA ARG A 56 11.38 2.32 14.65
C ARG A 56 12.86 2.24 14.31
N GLY A 57 13.67 1.60 15.15
CA GLY A 57 15.10 1.43 14.90
C GLY A 57 15.40 0.65 13.61
N PHE A 58 14.60 -0.38 13.30
CA PHE A 58 14.69 -1.08 12.01
C PHE A 58 14.40 -0.15 10.84
N LYS A 59 13.34 0.66 10.92
CA LYS A 59 13.01 1.63 9.89
C LYS A 59 14.12 2.66 9.70
N ASP A 60 14.69 3.18 10.79
CA ASP A 60 15.78 4.15 10.72
C ASP A 60 17.04 3.52 10.09
N LEU A 61 17.33 2.24 10.34
CA LEU A 61 18.42 1.52 9.68
C LEU A 61 18.18 1.32 8.17
N GLN A 62 16.93 1.09 7.76
CA GLN A 62 16.55 0.99 6.33
C GLN A 62 16.69 2.33 5.63
N ASP A 63 16.20 3.40 6.27
CA ASP A 63 16.28 4.76 5.74
C ASP A 63 17.75 5.21 5.57
N GLN A 64 18.67 4.69 6.41
CA GLN A 64 20.12 4.89 6.29
C GLN A 64 20.79 3.94 5.29
N GLY A 65 20.07 2.98 4.70
CA GLY A 65 20.63 1.96 3.80
C GLY A 65 21.57 0.96 4.48
N ARG A 66 21.56 0.87 5.81
CA ARG A 66 22.42 -0.03 6.59
C ARG A 66 21.88 -1.45 6.68
N CYS A 67 20.57 -1.60 6.54
CA CYS A 67 19.94 -2.91 6.37
C CYS A 67 19.15 -2.95 5.07
N GLY A 68 19.04 -4.14 4.48
CA GLY A 68 18.23 -4.35 3.28
C GLY A 68 16.74 -4.13 3.52
N THR A 69 15.91 -4.45 2.52
CA THR A 69 14.45 -4.35 2.62
C THR A 69 13.90 -5.45 3.53
N VAL A 70 13.85 -5.18 4.84
CA VAL A 70 13.24 -6.07 5.84
C VAL A 70 11.74 -5.78 5.92
N THR A 71 10.91 -6.80 5.74
CA THR A 71 9.45 -6.65 5.77
C THR A 71 8.91 -6.62 7.19
N LEU A 72 7.71 -6.05 7.39
CA LEU A 72 7.04 -6.07 8.70
C LEU A 72 6.80 -7.48 9.24
N ARG A 73 6.62 -8.46 8.34
CA ARG A 73 6.46 -9.87 8.72
C ARG A 73 7.75 -10.43 9.33
N GLU A 74 8.88 -10.13 8.71
CA GLU A 74 10.20 -10.54 9.19
C GLU A 74 10.50 -9.88 10.55
N ILE A 75 10.20 -8.59 10.70
CA ILE A 75 10.32 -7.89 11.99
C ILE A 75 9.45 -8.58 13.05
N GLY A 76 8.23 -9.01 12.70
CA GLY A 76 7.37 -9.78 13.61
C GLY A 76 7.95 -11.13 14.02
N ALA A 77 8.57 -11.85 13.08
CA ALA A 77 9.25 -13.11 13.37
C ALA A 77 10.50 -12.90 14.25
N LEU A 78 11.28 -11.84 14.04
CA LEU A 78 12.37 -11.45 14.94
C LEU A 78 11.88 -11.18 16.36
N LEU A 79 10.80 -10.39 16.49
CA LEU A 79 10.18 -10.09 17.79
C LEU A 79 9.60 -11.32 18.49
N ALA A 80 9.25 -12.38 17.74
CA ALA A 80 8.79 -13.64 18.30
C ALA A 80 9.95 -14.54 18.78
N MET A 81 11.13 -14.42 18.17
CA MET A 81 12.33 -15.14 18.60
C MET A 81 13.05 -14.48 19.78
N LEU A 82 12.91 -13.16 19.93
CA LEU A 82 13.57 -12.38 20.98
C LEU A 82 12.72 -12.33 22.26
N GLU A 83 13.39 -12.54 23.40
CA GLU A 83 12.78 -12.31 24.70
C GLU A 83 12.58 -10.79 24.94
N PRO A 84 11.53 -10.34 25.65
CA PRO A 84 11.31 -8.92 25.96
C PRO A 84 12.53 -8.20 26.55
N ALA A 85 13.32 -8.89 27.39
CA ALA A 85 14.55 -8.34 27.96
C ALA A 85 15.61 -8.06 26.88
N GLN A 86 15.76 -8.95 25.90
CA GLN A 86 16.72 -8.81 24.81
C GLN A 86 16.33 -7.64 23.88
N VAL A 87 15.04 -7.49 23.60
CA VAL A 87 14.52 -6.33 22.84
C VAL A 87 14.90 -5.02 23.53
N GLY A 88 14.77 -4.95 24.86
CA GLY A 88 15.19 -3.79 25.64
C GLY A 88 16.67 -3.46 25.47
N VAL A 89 17.55 -4.46 25.65
CA VAL A 89 19.00 -4.30 25.49
C VAL A 89 19.38 -3.83 24.08
N LEU A 90 18.77 -4.40 23.04
CA LEU A 90 19.04 -4.00 21.65
C LEU A 90 18.62 -2.55 21.38
N VAL A 91 17.45 -2.14 21.88
CA VAL A 91 16.96 -0.76 21.72
C VAL A 91 17.84 0.23 22.48
N GLU A 92 18.29 -0.10 23.70
CA GLU A 92 19.18 0.75 24.50
C GLU A 92 20.57 0.91 23.87
N ARG A 93 21.09 -0.16 23.24
CA ARG A 93 22.36 -0.14 22.51
C ARG A 93 22.26 0.51 21.13
N GLY A 94 21.07 0.96 20.71
CA GLY A 94 20.89 1.65 19.43
C GLY A 94 20.92 0.71 18.21
N MET A 95 20.49 -0.55 18.38
CA MET A 95 20.32 -1.51 17.28
C MET A 95 21.62 -1.76 16.47
N PRO A 96 22.72 -2.19 17.12
CA PRO A 96 23.96 -2.48 16.40
C PRO A 96 23.75 -3.64 15.40
N MET A 97 24.26 -3.46 14.18
CA MET A 97 24.11 -4.47 13.12
C MET A 97 24.80 -5.80 13.46
N GLU A 98 25.83 -5.77 14.30
CA GLU A 98 26.54 -6.96 14.79
C GLU A 98 25.60 -7.94 15.50
N ASP A 99 24.65 -7.42 16.30
CA ASP A 99 23.71 -8.24 17.05
C ASP A 99 22.51 -8.66 16.17
N LEU A 100 22.14 -7.86 15.17
CA LEU A 100 20.99 -8.10 14.30
C LEU A 100 21.30 -9.01 13.11
N ALA A 101 22.51 -8.92 12.55
CA ALA A 101 22.94 -9.73 11.42
C ALA A 101 22.71 -11.25 11.61
N PRO A 102 23.11 -11.89 12.72
CA PRO A 102 22.90 -13.32 12.90
C PRO A 102 21.40 -13.69 12.98
N LEU A 103 20.56 -12.80 13.52
CA LEU A 103 19.12 -13.02 13.59
C LEU A 103 18.46 -12.90 12.21
N LEU A 104 18.90 -11.93 11.41
CA LEU A 104 18.45 -11.76 10.04
C LEU A 104 18.87 -12.93 9.14
N GLU A 105 20.11 -13.41 9.28
CA GLU A 105 20.61 -14.58 8.54
C GLU A 105 19.84 -15.86 8.89
N ARG A 106 19.57 -16.06 10.19
CA ARG A 106 18.72 -17.17 10.65
C ARG A 106 17.32 -17.09 10.05
N LEU A 107 16.74 -15.91 10.00
CA LEU A 107 15.40 -15.70 9.45
C LEU A 107 15.37 -15.90 7.93
N ALA A 108 16.41 -15.45 7.22
CA ALA A 108 16.56 -15.71 5.78
C ALA A 108 16.65 -17.22 5.51
N SER A 109 17.38 -17.97 6.34
CA SER A 109 17.53 -19.42 6.24
C SER A 109 16.21 -20.16 6.49
N ASP A 110 15.41 -19.74 7.48
CA ASP A 110 14.08 -20.32 7.75
C ASP A 110 13.10 -20.06 6.60
N THR A 111 13.17 -18.90 5.94
CA THR A 111 12.32 -18.60 4.77
C THR A 111 12.78 -19.28 3.48
N ALA A 112 14.06 -19.63 3.38
CA ALA A 112 14.64 -20.26 2.20
C ALA A 112 14.30 -21.74 2.10
N THR A 113 13.82 -22.38 3.16
CA THR A 113 13.24 -23.73 3.08
C THR A 113 11.87 -23.60 2.40
N PRO A 114 11.76 -23.90 1.10
CA PRO A 114 10.45 -23.91 0.47
C PRO A 114 9.64 -24.98 1.20
N PRO A 115 8.33 -24.79 1.43
CA PRO A 115 7.46 -25.90 1.81
C PRO A 115 7.47 -26.89 0.65
N ALA A 116 8.47 -27.79 0.65
CA ALA A 116 8.69 -28.77 -0.37
C ALA A 116 7.50 -29.70 -0.35
N ALA A 117 6.55 -29.45 -1.24
CA ALA A 117 5.60 -30.41 -1.76
C ALA A 117 5.07 -31.42 -0.72
N ALA A 118 4.58 -30.93 0.43
CA ALA A 118 3.57 -31.66 1.17
C ALA A 118 2.30 -31.62 0.32
N ALA A 119 2.29 -32.46 -0.70
CA ALA A 119 1.07 -32.88 -1.36
C ALA A 119 0.11 -33.28 -0.24
N PRO A 120 -1.14 -32.77 -0.23
CA PRO A 120 -2.14 -33.29 0.67
C PRO A 120 -2.40 -34.73 0.21
N ALA A 121 -1.67 -35.68 0.79
CA ALA A 121 -2.15 -37.04 0.89
C ALA A 121 -3.45 -36.93 1.67
N ALA A 122 -4.55 -36.93 0.92
CA ALA A 122 -5.90 -37.06 1.42
C ALA A 122 -5.96 -38.39 2.20
N VAL A 123 -5.58 -38.33 3.47
CA VAL A 123 -5.97 -39.33 4.43
C VAL A 123 -7.47 -39.11 4.60
N ALA A 124 -8.23 -39.93 3.91
CA ALA A 124 -9.63 -40.15 4.17
C ALA A 124 -9.78 -40.42 5.68
N GLN A 125 -10.14 -39.39 6.44
CA GLN A 125 -10.58 -39.54 7.80
C GLN A 125 -11.94 -40.21 7.71
N THR A 126 -11.94 -41.52 7.86
CA THR A 126 -13.11 -42.31 8.20
C THR A 126 -13.72 -41.68 9.47
N PRO A 127 -15.00 -41.33 9.48
CA PRO A 127 -15.64 -40.79 10.68
C PRO A 127 -15.62 -41.87 11.78
N PRO A 128 -15.06 -41.60 12.96
CA PRO A 128 -15.33 -42.44 14.11
C PRO A 128 -16.77 -42.22 14.55
N ASP A 129 -17.53 -43.30 14.50
CA ASP A 129 -18.83 -43.48 15.14
C ASP A 129 -18.65 -43.25 16.65
N VAL A 130 -19.18 -42.14 17.16
CA VAL A 130 -19.18 -41.85 18.61
C VAL A 130 -20.62 -42.00 19.10
N PRO A 131 -20.90 -42.99 19.97
CA PRO A 131 -22.23 -43.14 20.56
C PRO A 131 -22.51 -42.03 21.58
N ALA A 132 -23.82 -41.83 21.74
CA ALA A 132 -24.51 -40.85 22.53
C ALA A 132 -24.05 -40.70 23.99
N SER A 133 -24.44 -39.54 24.53
CA SER A 133 -24.86 -39.32 25.92
C SER A 133 -23.75 -38.94 26.92
N VAL A 134 -23.64 -37.64 27.21
CA VAL A 134 -23.69 -37.14 28.61
C VAL A 134 -24.35 -35.76 28.62
N ALA A 135 -25.40 -35.64 29.43
CA ALA A 135 -26.13 -34.42 29.71
C ALA A 135 -25.25 -33.35 30.38
N VAL A 136 -25.34 -32.10 29.91
CA VAL A 136 -24.87 -30.93 30.66
C VAL A 136 -26.08 -30.10 31.05
N GLN A 137 -26.21 -29.92 32.36
CA GLN A 137 -27.28 -29.20 33.03
C GLN A 137 -27.27 -27.71 32.65
N THR A 138 -28.46 -27.27 32.24
CA THR A 138 -28.84 -25.89 32.00
C THR A 138 -28.82 -25.12 33.32
N ALA A 139 -27.86 -24.22 33.51
CA ALA A 139 -27.93 -23.19 34.53
C ALA A 139 -28.70 -21.99 33.97
N GLU A 140 -29.93 -21.88 34.42
CA GLU A 140 -30.92 -20.84 34.17
C GLU A 140 -30.46 -19.50 34.75
N VAL A 141 -30.22 -18.51 33.89
CA VAL A 141 -29.99 -17.11 34.26
C VAL A 141 -31.21 -16.29 33.79
N PRO A 142 -31.95 -15.62 34.69
CA PRO A 142 -33.18 -14.94 34.32
C PRO A 142 -32.94 -13.69 33.46
N ALA A 143 -33.72 -13.64 32.38
CA ALA A 143 -33.75 -12.60 31.36
C ALA A 143 -34.39 -11.30 31.87
N ALA A 144 -33.73 -10.17 31.60
CA ALA A 144 -34.32 -8.84 31.65
C ALA A 144 -34.51 -8.30 30.22
N PRO A 145 -35.67 -7.75 29.84
CA PRO A 145 -35.93 -7.28 28.48
C PRO A 145 -35.32 -5.88 28.22
N PRO A 146 -34.64 -5.64 27.08
CA PRO A 146 -34.24 -4.29 26.68
C PRO A 146 -35.42 -3.54 26.04
N ARG A 147 -35.62 -2.29 26.51
CA ARG A 147 -36.56 -1.33 25.94
C ARG A 147 -36.04 -0.81 24.58
N PRO A 148 -36.89 -0.68 23.54
CA PRO A 148 -36.50 0.00 22.30
C PRO A 148 -36.52 1.52 22.48
N ALA A 149 -35.41 2.17 22.16
CA ALA A 149 -35.33 3.63 22.01
C ALA A 149 -35.80 4.03 20.60
N PRO A 150 -36.70 5.02 20.45
CA PRO A 150 -37.14 5.50 19.15
C PRO A 150 -36.25 6.64 18.62
N GLY A 151 -35.94 6.58 17.34
CA GLY A 151 -35.65 7.75 16.51
C GLY A 151 -34.18 8.11 16.32
N LEU A 152 -33.64 7.76 15.15
CA LEU A 152 -32.78 8.68 14.38
C LEU A 152 -32.77 8.21 12.91
N LEU A 153 -33.79 8.62 12.16
CA LEU A 153 -33.77 8.61 10.70
C LEU A 153 -32.76 9.65 10.23
N GLY A 154 -31.62 9.19 9.69
CA GLY A 154 -30.70 10.01 8.91
C GLY A 154 -31.08 9.98 7.42
N PRO A 155 -30.81 11.07 6.67
CA PRO A 155 -31.34 11.26 5.31
C PRO A 155 -30.67 10.34 4.29
N SER A 156 -31.50 9.54 3.63
CA SER A 156 -31.20 8.79 2.42
C SER A 156 -31.04 9.75 1.23
N GLY A 157 -29.80 10.12 0.93
CA GLY A 157 -29.44 10.81 -0.31
C GLY A 157 -29.43 9.87 -1.53
N PRO A 158 -29.86 10.32 -2.73
CA PRO A 158 -29.97 9.50 -3.92
C PRO A 158 -28.60 9.09 -4.47
N ARG A 159 -28.40 7.78 -4.65
CA ARG A 159 -27.26 7.19 -5.38
C ARG A 159 -27.35 7.58 -6.85
N ARG A 160 -26.59 8.62 -7.25
CA ARG A 160 -26.31 8.89 -8.67
C ARG A 160 -25.30 7.85 -9.17
N SER A 161 -25.78 6.90 -9.96
CA SER A 161 -24.95 6.07 -10.83
C SER A 161 -24.34 6.95 -11.92
N TYR A 162 -23.04 7.25 -11.83
CA TYR A 162 -22.32 7.87 -12.93
C TYR A 162 -22.05 6.83 -14.01
N GLY A 163 -22.54 7.12 -15.22
CA GLY A 163 -22.38 6.34 -16.42
C GLY A 163 -20.95 6.36 -16.98
N LEU A 164 -20.69 5.36 -17.80
CA LEU A 164 -19.40 4.83 -18.25
C LEU A 164 -18.67 5.65 -19.34
N ALA A 165 -19.02 6.92 -19.57
CA ALA A 165 -18.57 7.66 -20.76
C ALA A 165 -17.39 8.64 -20.54
N ASP A 166 -16.93 8.84 -19.31
CA ASP A 166 -15.82 9.76 -18.98
C ASP A 166 -14.59 8.99 -18.49
N ALA A 167 -13.90 8.30 -19.40
CA ALA A 167 -12.55 7.77 -19.16
C ALA A 167 -11.50 8.87 -19.37
N GLY A 168 -11.72 10.03 -18.73
CA GLY A 168 -10.71 11.07 -18.59
C GLY A 168 -9.62 10.61 -17.63
N ILE A 169 -8.36 10.78 -18.03
CA ILE A 169 -7.16 10.60 -17.21
C ILE A 169 -7.39 11.27 -15.84
N ARG A 170 -7.61 10.48 -14.79
CA ARG A 170 -7.84 11.00 -13.45
C ARG A 170 -6.50 11.31 -12.81
N GLN A 171 -5.99 12.52 -13.06
CA GLN A 171 -4.94 13.09 -12.21
C GLN A 171 -5.54 13.31 -10.82
N ARG A 172 -5.22 12.43 -9.85
CA ARG A 172 -5.48 12.72 -8.44
C ARG A 172 -4.42 13.69 -7.95
N ILE A 173 -4.67 14.97 -8.15
CA ILE A 173 -3.90 16.01 -7.47
C ILE A 173 -4.28 15.92 -5.98
N GLY A 174 -3.31 15.60 -5.13
CA GLY A 174 -3.49 15.70 -3.68
C GLY A 174 -3.84 17.14 -3.32
N ALA A 175 -4.95 17.34 -2.62
CA ALA A 175 -5.47 18.66 -2.28
C ALA A 175 -4.40 19.53 -1.59
N PRO A 176 -3.99 20.68 -2.16
CA PRO A 176 -3.14 21.63 -1.46
C PRO A 176 -3.96 22.37 -0.39
N ALA A 177 -3.30 22.72 0.71
CA ALA A 177 -3.87 23.58 1.74
C ALA A 177 -4.22 24.96 1.13
N SER A 178 -5.49 25.32 1.21
CA SER A 178 -6.06 26.57 0.72
C SER A 178 -5.43 27.77 1.44
N SER A 179 -4.59 28.53 0.75
CA SER A 179 -4.27 29.91 1.12
C SER A 179 -5.13 30.82 0.28
N ALA A 180 -6.03 31.54 0.95
CA ALA A 180 -6.92 32.52 0.35
C ALA A 180 -6.12 33.77 -0.02
N GLU A 181 -6.07 34.10 -1.31
CA GLU A 181 -5.62 35.40 -1.79
C GLU A 181 -6.63 35.92 -2.83
N ALA A 182 -7.08 37.16 -2.60
CA ALA A 182 -8.15 37.82 -3.32
C ALA A 182 -7.70 38.32 -4.72
N PRO A 183 -8.61 38.44 -5.70
CA PRO A 183 -8.26 38.85 -7.06
C PRO A 183 -8.32 40.39 -7.24
N PRO A 184 -7.53 40.94 -8.18
CA PRO A 184 -7.98 42.11 -8.92
C PRO A 184 -8.05 41.89 -10.44
N ALA A 185 -9.15 42.38 -10.97
CA ALA A 185 -9.36 43.09 -12.24
C ALA A 185 -8.88 42.48 -13.58
N THR A 186 -9.91 42.12 -14.35
CA THR A 186 -10.07 42.18 -15.82
C THR A 186 -9.24 43.21 -16.58
N THR A 187 -8.67 42.80 -17.72
CA THR A 187 -8.69 43.55 -19.00
C THR A 187 -8.63 42.59 -20.19
N SER A 188 -9.68 42.62 -21.03
CA SER A 188 -9.66 42.14 -22.44
C SER A 188 -9.00 43.19 -23.35
N PRO A 189 -8.41 42.75 -24.47
CA PRO A 189 -8.90 43.13 -25.80
C PRO A 189 -8.93 41.92 -26.75
N ALA A 190 -10.00 41.65 -27.51
CA ALA A 190 -10.45 42.32 -28.73
C ALA A 190 -9.59 42.03 -29.99
N ALA A 191 -10.19 41.21 -30.86
CA ALA A 191 -10.08 41.14 -32.33
C ALA A 191 -8.73 40.84 -32.99
N THR A 192 -8.70 39.84 -33.90
CA THR A 192 -8.64 40.07 -35.36
C THR A 192 -8.93 38.77 -36.10
N THR A 193 -9.91 38.84 -36.99
CA THR A 193 -10.30 37.84 -37.99
C THR A 193 -9.25 37.75 -39.11
N ALA A 194 -8.80 36.54 -39.44
CA ALA A 194 -8.14 36.26 -40.71
C ALA A 194 -8.66 34.93 -41.27
N THR A 195 -9.66 35.05 -42.14
CA THR A 195 -10.09 34.02 -43.08
C THR A 195 -8.96 33.80 -44.08
N THR A 196 -8.37 32.60 -44.10
CA THR A 196 -7.55 32.13 -45.22
C THR A 196 -8.14 30.81 -45.70
N GLU A 197 -8.95 30.97 -46.72
CA GLU A 197 -9.43 29.95 -47.65
C GLU A 197 -8.24 29.33 -48.36
N ALA A 198 -7.94 28.07 -48.06
CA ALA A 198 -6.88 27.30 -48.71
C ALA A 198 -7.45 25.98 -49.23
N ALA A 199 -7.08 25.69 -50.47
CA ALA A 199 -7.59 24.71 -51.42
C ALA A 199 -7.84 23.27 -50.91
N PRO A 200 -8.76 22.53 -51.53
CA PRO A 200 -9.01 21.13 -51.22
C PRO A 200 -7.79 20.25 -51.57
N PRO A 201 -7.28 19.41 -50.65
CA PRO A 201 -6.25 18.44 -50.99
C PRO A 201 -6.84 17.28 -51.80
N SER A 202 -6.13 16.90 -52.86
CA SER A 202 -6.40 15.73 -53.71
C SER A 202 -6.59 14.45 -52.89
N PRO A 203 -7.49 13.54 -53.32
CA PRO A 203 -7.64 12.24 -52.69
C PRO A 203 -6.38 11.39 -52.91
N ALA A 204 -5.57 11.26 -51.86
CA ALA A 204 -4.46 10.32 -51.83
C ALA A 204 -5.04 8.90 -51.85
N THR A 205 -4.64 8.13 -52.85
CA THR A 205 -4.87 6.68 -52.98
C THR A 205 -4.48 5.96 -51.68
N PRO A 206 -5.35 5.10 -51.11
CA PRO A 206 -5.01 4.30 -49.94
C PRO A 206 -3.96 3.26 -50.35
N SER A 207 -2.70 3.53 -50.01
CA SER A 207 -1.63 2.53 -50.06
C SER A 207 -2.01 1.37 -49.13
N SER A 208 -2.24 0.20 -49.72
CA SER A 208 -2.53 -1.05 -48.99
C SER A 208 -1.52 -1.25 -47.86
N PRO A 209 -1.97 -1.47 -46.62
CA PRO A 209 -1.08 -1.76 -45.52
C PRO A 209 -0.37 -3.09 -45.80
N ALA A 210 0.94 -3.02 -45.99
CA ALA A 210 1.80 -4.20 -46.09
C ALA A 210 1.56 -5.09 -44.86
N ALA A 211 1.29 -6.37 -45.11
CA ALA A 211 1.02 -7.36 -44.08
C ALA A 211 2.11 -7.33 -43.02
N THR A 212 1.79 -6.79 -41.85
CA THR A 212 2.71 -6.72 -40.71
C THR A 212 2.79 -8.11 -40.12
N THR A 213 3.95 -8.75 -40.23
CA THR A 213 4.22 -10.05 -39.62
C THR A 213 3.86 -10.00 -38.13
N PRO A 214 3.13 -10.98 -37.58
CA PRO A 214 2.74 -10.96 -36.16
C PRO A 214 4.00 -11.00 -35.30
N ALA A 215 4.17 -9.98 -34.44
CA ALA A 215 5.26 -9.91 -33.49
C ALA A 215 5.24 -11.14 -32.56
N THR A 216 6.40 -11.76 -32.32
CA THR A 216 6.46 -12.91 -31.43
C THR A 216 6.34 -12.47 -29.97
N ALA A 217 5.93 -13.37 -29.08
CA ALA A 217 5.85 -13.07 -27.65
C ALA A 217 7.20 -12.62 -27.05
N ALA A 218 8.31 -13.11 -27.60
CA ALA A 218 9.66 -12.69 -27.22
C ALA A 218 9.92 -11.22 -27.57
N ASP A 219 9.50 -10.77 -28.76
CA ASP A 219 9.66 -9.39 -29.20
C ASP A 219 8.85 -8.43 -28.32
N ILE A 220 7.62 -8.81 -27.95
CA ILE A 220 6.75 -8.04 -27.05
C ILE A 220 7.41 -7.89 -25.67
N MET A 221 7.99 -8.97 -25.13
CA MET A 221 8.66 -8.94 -23.84
C MET A 221 9.95 -8.11 -23.87
N ALA A 222 10.71 -8.18 -24.97
CA ALA A 222 11.92 -7.37 -25.15
C ALA A 222 11.59 -5.87 -25.24
N GLU A 223 10.55 -5.51 -25.99
CA GLU A 223 10.10 -4.12 -26.11
C GLU A 223 9.51 -3.60 -24.80
N LEU A 224 8.72 -4.40 -24.08
CA LEU A 224 8.23 -4.06 -22.75
C LEU A 224 9.38 -3.79 -21.78
N GLY A 225 10.42 -4.63 -21.78
CA GLY A 225 11.63 -4.44 -20.97
C GLY A 225 12.35 -3.14 -21.30
N ARG A 226 12.47 -2.80 -22.60
CA ARG A 226 13.06 -1.54 -23.06
C ARG A 226 12.28 -0.33 -22.56
N LEU A 227 10.96 -0.33 -22.71
CA LEU A 227 10.09 0.78 -22.30
C LEU A 227 10.08 0.97 -20.78
N LEU A 228 10.04 -0.13 -20.00
CA LEU A 228 10.12 -0.04 -18.54
C LEU A 228 11.46 0.56 -18.09
N ARG A 229 12.56 0.19 -18.73
CA ARG A 229 13.88 0.75 -18.44
C ARG A 229 13.97 2.24 -18.80
N GLU A 230 13.39 2.65 -19.93
CA GLU A 230 13.32 4.07 -20.28
C GLU A 230 12.49 4.87 -19.28
N LEU A 231 11.36 4.31 -18.83
CA LEU A 231 10.47 4.93 -17.85
C LEU A 231 11.11 5.02 -16.44
N GLU A 232 12.03 4.11 -16.10
CA GLU A 232 12.83 4.17 -14.88
C GLU A 232 13.96 5.22 -14.95
N LEU A 233 14.62 5.33 -16.11
CA LEU A 233 15.77 6.23 -16.28
C LEU A 233 15.37 7.70 -16.46
N ARG A 234 14.24 7.99 -17.12
CA ARG A 234 13.83 9.37 -17.40
C ARG A 234 13.59 10.24 -16.17
N PRO A 235 12.87 9.78 -15.12
CA PRO A 235 12.70 10.57 -13.90
C PRO A 235 14.02 10.94 -13.23
N ALA A 236 15.02 10.05 -13.26
CA ALA A 236 16.35 10.31 -12.73
C ALA A 236 17.13 11.35 -13.58
N MET A 237 16.96 11.30 -14.90
CA MET A 237 17.65 12.19 -15.85
C MET A 237 17.01 13.57 -15.97
N SER A 238 15.69 13.68 -15.75
CA SER A 238 14.94 14.94 -15.91
C SER A 238 15.40 16.04 -14.94
N GLY A 239 16.16 15.70 -13.88
CA GLY A 239 16.79 16.66 -12.97
C GLY A 239 15.80 17.49 -12.14
N ARG A 240 14.50 17.40 -12.43
CA ARG A 240 13.40 18.00 -11.68
C ARG A 240 13.19 17.20 -10.40
N ARG A 241 14.11 17.38 -9.45
CA ARG A 241 13.80 17.08 -8.05
C ARG A 241 12.65 17.98 -7.67
N LEU A 242 11.47 17.38 -7.46
CA LEU A 242 10.33 18.06 -6.85
C LEU A 242 10.82 18.76 -5.59
N ALA A 243 10.47 20.04 -5.44
CA ALA A 243 10.85 20.80 -4.26
C ALA A 243 10.38 20.05 -3.01
N PRO A 244 11.18 20.00 -1.93
CA PRO A 244 10.78 19.34 -0.69
C PRO A 244 9.44 19.93 -0.22
N GLY A 245 8.40 19.09 -0.16
CA GLY A 245 7.03 19.49 0.19
C GLY A 245 6.05 19.60 -0.98
N ALA A 246 6.50 19.46 -2.23
CA ALA A 246 5.58 19.35 -3.37
C ALA A 246 4.76 18.05 -3.26
N SER A 247 3.44 18.16 -3.46
CA SER A 247 2.53 17.02 -3.42
C SER A 247 2.97 15.98 -4.46
N GLU A 248 3.20 14.75 -4.03
CA GLU A 248 3.49 13.64 -4.94
C GLU A 248 2.30 13.47 -5.92
N GLN A 249 2.58 13.58 -7.22
CA GLN A 249 1.61 13.28 -8.26
C GLN A 249 1.70 11.81 -8.66
N TRP A 250 0.55 11.14 -8.70
CA TRP A 250 0.42 9.75 -9.08
C TRP A 250 -0.47 9.66 -10.32
N THR A 251 0.03 9.01 -11.36
CA THR A 251 -0.71 8.77 -12.61
C THR A 251 -1.09 7.30 -12.67
N GLU A 252 -2.39 7.02 -12.65
CA GLU A 252 -2.95 5.67 -12.77
C GLU A 252 -3.42 5.43 -14.22
N ILE A 253 -2.80 4.48 -14.91
CA ILE A 253 -3.15 4.09 -16.28
C ILE A 253 -3.81 2.70 -16.25
N PRO A 254 -5.08 2.56 -16.65
CA PRO A 254 -5.75 1.26 -16.65
C PRO A 254 -5.22 0.36 -17.77
N ILE A 255 -4.70 -0.81 -17.42
CA ILE A 255 -4.27 -1.83 -18.40
C ILE A 255 -5.45 -2.76 -18.71
N THR A 256 -6.12 -3.25 -17.67
CA THR A 256 -7.34 -4.06 -17.72
C THR A 256 -8.32 -3.64 -16.63
N SER A 257 -9.50 -4.28 -16.51
CA SER A 257 -10.47 -3.99 -15.45
C SER A 257 -9.96 -4.30 -14.03
N ARG A 258 -8.89 -5.11 -13.91
CA ARG A 258 -8.31 -5.53 -12.62
C ARG A 258 -6.85 -5.12 -12.44
N VAL A 259 -6.20 -4.58 -13.48
CA VAL A 259 -4.77 -4.28 -13.47
C VAL A 259 -4.55 -2.83 -13.90
N PHE A 260 -3.88 -2.06 -13.06
CA PHE A 260 -3.54 -0.66 -13.27
C PHE A 260 -2.03 -0.49 -13.17
N LEU A 261 -1.46 0.35 -14.03
CA LEU A 261 -0.09 0.82 -13.93
C LEU A 261 -0.11 2.15 -13.17
N SER A 262 0.52 2.18 -11.99
CA SER A 262 0.65 3.41 -11.21
C SER A 262 2.09 3.91 -11.34
N VAL A 263 2.27 5.09 -11.93
CA VAL A 263 3.58 5.74 -12.04
C VAL A 263 3.61 6.99 -11.17
N ARG A 264 4.64 7.13 -10.34
CA ARG A 264 4.85 8.31 -9.48
C ARG A 264 5.73 9.33 -10.17
N GLY A 265 5.40 10.61 -10.01
CA GLY A 265 6.23 11.72 -10.49
C GLY A 265 6.37 11.78 -12.02
N LEU A 266 5.45 11.18 -12.75
CA LEU A 266 5.47 11.18 -14.21
C LEU A 266 5.16 12.59 -14.71
N SER A 267 6.08 13.18 -15.48
CA SER A 267 5.84 14.47 -16.13
C SER A 267 4.81 14.32 -17.26
N GLN A 268 4.17 15.42 -17.66
CA GLN A 268 3.23 15.40 -18.78
C GLN A 268 3.92 15.01 -20.11
N ASP A 269 5.21 15.30 -20.25
CA ASP A 269 6.02 14.94 -21.42
C ASP A 269 6.30 13.43 -21.49
N ASP A 270 6.24 12.73 -20.36
CA ASP A 270 6.47 11.28 -20.26
C ASP A 270 5.16 10.47 -20.29
N ALA A 271 4.00 11.12 -20.36
CA ALA A 271 2.70 10.45 -20.48
C ALA A 271 2.61 9.47 -21.67
N PRO A 272 3.11 9.82 -22.89
CA PRO A 272 3.07 8.89 -24.02
C PRO A 272 3.90 7.61 -23.80
N LEU A 273 4.99 7.70 -23.04
CA LEU A 273 5.84 6.56 -22.71
C LEU A 273 5.12 5.59 -21.76
N ALA A 274 4.45 6.12 -20.74
CA ALA A 274 3.66 5.31 -19.82
C ALA A 274 2.47 4.64 -20.53
N ASP A 275 1.84 5.32 -21.49
CA ASP A 275 0.80 4.73 -22.35
C ASP A 275 1.34 3.64 -23.28
N ALA A 276 2.59 3.75 -23.76
CA ALA A 276 3.24 2.70 -24.54
C ALA A 276 3.49 1.45 -23.69
N VAL A 277 4.00 1.61 -22.46
CA VAL A 277 4.18 0.51 -21.50
C VAL A 277 2.84 -0.18 -21.22
N ALA A 278 1.79 0.58 -20.94
CA ALA A 278 0.47 0.03 -20.67
C ALA A 278 -0.08 -0.78 -21.87
N ARG A 279 0.18 -0.32 -23.11
CA ARG A 279 -0.20 -1.04 -24.33
C ARG A 279 0.55 -2.37 -24.48
N GLU A 280 1.86 -2.40 -24.25
CA GLU A 280 2.63 -3.66 -24.32
C GLU A 280 2.23 -4.63 -23.19
N MET A 281 2.06 -4.15 -21.96
CA MET A 281 1.53 -4.99 -20.87
C MET A 281 0.17 -5.59 -21.21
N LYS A 282 -0.71 -4.83 -21.87
CA LYS A 282 -2.01 -5.31 -22.31
C LYS A 282 -1.90 -6.42 -23.37
N LYS A 283 -0.92 -6.36 -24.28
CA LYS A 283 -0.66 -7.44 -25.25
C LYS A 283 -0.20 -8.72 -24.54
N VAL A 284 0.74 -8.60 -23.60
CA VAL A 284 1.23 -9.74 -22.79
C VAL A 284 0.09 -10.41 -22.01
N LEU A 285 -0.78 -9.61 -21.39
CA LEU A 285 -1.92 -10.13 -20.62
C LEU A 285 -3.01 -10.78 -21.49
N ARG A 286 -3.11 -10.42 -22.78
CA ARG A 286 -4.06 -11.05 -23.72
C ARG A 286 -3.52 -12.31 -24.37
N GLY A 287 -2.20 -12.48 -24.43
CA GLY A 287 -1.55 -13.66 -25.00
C GLY A 287 -1.45 -14.85 -24.04
N ARG A 288 -1.97 -14.71 -22.81
CA ARG A 288 -2.13 -15.78 -21.82
C ARG A 288 -3.58 -16.22 -21.74
#